data_AF-A0A2P1PA17-F1
#
_entry.id   AF-A0A2P1PA17-F1
#
_cell.length_a   1.000
_cell.length_b   1.000
_cell.length_c   1.000
_cell.angle_alpha   90.00
_cell.angle_beta   90.00
_cell.angle_gamma   90.00
#
_symmetry.space_group_name_H-M   'P 1'
#
loop_
_entity.id
_entity.type
_entity.pdbx_description
1 polymer ?
#
loop_
_entity_poly.entity_id
_entity_poly.type
_entity_poly.pdbx_seq_one_letter_code
_entity_poly.pdbx_strand_id
1 'polypeptide(L)'
;MKKAYESLPISTEYQSPNYTHKIECIVQHHTVADFRGTLDIFLTPDKVSAHYVIDKTGNVYNLVPDTVAAWHAGVGEFTKGSKFNPKGRIASLNLHSIGIENVNTGNELFPEEQMRSNAYLLNILHDKYKFNPLLVVGHSDWAPGRKIDPSPFFPWAKFARASHSAEGFGTEMDFGAWAFIDKRSNVDIISWQQILASQSKDEVESTLKADIQSKLSTLGYVCDTDQKLQDAILAFNIHYGSEEIVKLPHFEDHWNKIYESNTSENREPLVYWSDTNDKIMGEIFNQFDAA
;
A
#
# COMPACT_ATOMS: atom_id res chain seq x y z
N MET A 1 40.06 32.64 -31.47
CA MET A 1 38.84 32.22 -32.19
C MET A 1 38.25 31.01 -31.48
N LYS A 2 37.06 31.12 -30.88
CA LYS A 2 36.31 29.95 -30.37
C LYS A 2 35.77 29.20 -31.59
N LYS A 3 36.10 27.93 -31.76
CA LYS A 3 35.39 27.06 -32.72
C LYS A 3 33.94 26.95 -32.24
N ALA A 4 33.01 27.50 -32.99
CA ALA A 4 31.59 27.21 -32.81
C ALA A 4 31.38 25.77 -33.29
N TYR A 5 30.97 24.87 -32.39
CA TYR A 5 30.47 23.56 -32.79
C TYR A 5 29.04 23.78 -33.26
N GLU A 6 28.82 23.83 -34.58
CA GLU A 6 27.51 24.08 -35.20
C GLU A 6 26.52 22.91 -35.00
N SER A 7 27.01 21.70 -34.71
CA SER A 7 26.24 20.61 -34.11
C SER A 7 27.17 19.50 -33.61
N LEU A 8 26.78 18.85 -32.51
CA LEU A 8 27.48 17.68 -31.96
C LEU A 8 26.84 16.42 -32.54
N PRO A 9 27.60 15.51 -33.20
CA PRO A 9 27.04 14.25 -33.70
C PRO A 9 26.80 13.29 -32.52
N ILE A 10 25.60 13.33 -31.95
CA ILE A 10 25.14 12.40 -30.91
C ILE A 10 24.55 11.17 -31.59
N SER A 11 25.20 10.00 -31.44
CA SER A 11 24.67 8.72 -31.94
C SER A 11 23.63 8.16 -30.98
N THR A 12 22.50 7.72 -31.52
CA THR A 12 21.46 6.97 -30.81
C THR A 12 21.40 5.50 -31.24
N GLU A 13 22.38 5.02 -32.00
CA GLU A 13 22.44 3.64 -32.53
C GLU A 13 22.54 2.58 -31.42
N TYR A 14 23.26 2.88 -30.33
CA TYR A 14 23.51 1.95 -29.23
C TYR A 14 22.63 2.28 -28.03
N GLN A 15 21.45 1.67 -27.95
CA GLN A 15 20.54 1.83 -26.80
C GLN A 15 20.73 0.68 -25.80
N SER A 16 20.90 1.04 -24.53
CA SER A 16 20.92 0.06 -23.44
C SER A 16 19.50 -0.42 -23.14
N PRO A 17 19.25 -1.72 -22.96
CA PRO A 17 17.98 -2.22 -22.45
C PRO A 17 17.84 -2.06 -20.92
N ASN A 18 18.91 -1.61 -20.23
CA ASN A 18 18.97 -1.51 -18.77
C ASN A 18 18.48 -0.13 -18.29
N TYR A 19 17.18 0.10 -18.36
CA TYR A 19 16.52 1.28 -17.78
C TYR A 19 15.20 0.88 -17.11
N THR A 20 14.70 1.75 -16.23
CA THR A 20 13.39 1.55 -15.61
C THR A 20 12.40 2.56 -16.17
N HIS A 21 11.57 2.12 -17.11
CA HIS A 21 10.38 2.85 -17.58
C HIS A 21 9.08 2.09 -17.26
N LYS A 22 9.19 0.97 -16.53
CA LYS A 22 8.04 0.11 -16.24
C LYS A 22 7.41 0.55 -14.92
N ILE A 23 6.12 0.88 -14.97
CA ILE A 23 5.27 0.92 -13.78
C ILE A 23 5.20 -0.50 -13.22
N GLU A 24 5.81 -0.72 -12.05
CA GLU A 24 5.85 -2.03 -11.40
C GLU A 24 4.70 -2.20 -10.40
N CYS A 25 4.15 -1.09 -9.87
CA CYS A 25 3.19 -1.09 -8.76
C CYS A 25 2.20 0.08 -8.82
N ILE A 26 1.12 -0.04 -8.05
CA ILE A 26 0.13 1.01 -7.81
C ILE A 26 0.12 1.32 -6.32
N VAL A 27 0.10 2.60 -5.95
CA VAL A 27 0.02 3.02 -4.55
C VAL A 27 -1.29 3.75 -4.32
N GLN A 28 -2.10 3.24 -3.39
CA GLN A 28 -3.36 3.84 -2.96
C GLN A 28 -3.12 4.79 -1.79
N HIS A 29 -3.73 5.97 -1.87
CA HIS A 29 -3.67 7.04 -0.88
C HIS A 29 -5.08 7.53 -0.54
N HIS A 30 -5.20 8.25 0.57
CA HIS A 30 -6.30 9.18 0.80
C HIS A 30 -5.77 10.58 1.08
N THR A 31 -6.58 11.59 0.75
CA THR A 31 -6.10 12.98 0.66
C THR A 31 -6.09 13.75 1.97
N VAL A 32 -6.83 13.31 3.00
CA VAL A 32 -7.14 14.05 4.25
C VAL A 32 -7.76 15.45 4.05
N ALA A 33 -8.22 15.74 2.83
CA ALA A 33 -8.79 17.01 2.41
C ALA A 33 -9.96 16.78 1.45
N ASP A 34 -10.85 17.77 1.32
CA ASP A 34 -11.85 17.72 0.26
C ASP A 34 -11.20 17.84 -1.13
N PHE A 35 -12.00 17.66 -2.18
CA PHE A 35 -11.50 17.70 -3.55
C PHE A 35 -10.83 19.02 -3.90
N ARG A 36 -11.37 20.15 -3.42
CA ARG A 36 -10.82 21.47 -3.75
C ARG A 36 -9.49 21.71 -3.03
N GLY A 37 -9.41 21.40 -1.74
CA GLY A 37 -8.18 21.47 -0.96
C GLY A 37 -7.10 20.54 -1.51
N THR A 38 -7.48 19.35 -1.99
CA THR A 38 -6.57 18.42 -2.67
C THR A 38 -5.95 19.07 -3.92
N LEU A 39 -6.77 19.69 -4.79
CA LEU A 39 -6.26 20.39 -5.98
C LEU A 39 -5.40 21.60 -5.63
N ASP A 40 -5.77 22.37 -4.62
CA ASP A 40 -4.98 23.52 -4.17
C ASP A 40 -3.58 23.09 -3.72
N ILE A 41 -3.43 21.91 -3.11
CA ILE A 41 -2.12 21.35 -2.73
C ILE A 41 -1.37 20.79 -3.95
N PHE A 42 -2.00 19.93 -4.76
CA PHE A 42 -1.34 19.19 -5.84
C PHE A 42 -1.01 20.02 -7.08
N LEU A 43 -1.69 21.16 -7.27
CA LEU A 43 -1.41 22.08 -8.36
C LEU A 43 -0.48 23.24 -7.95
N THR A 44 -0.05 23.28 -6.68
CA THR A 44 0.98 24.22 -6.22
C THR A 44 2.37 23.66 -6.54
N PRO A 45 3.24 24.41 -7.25
CA PRO A 45 4.61 23.97 -7.52
C PRO A 45 5.40 23.58 -6.28
N ASP A 46 6.37 22.67 -6.46
CA ASP A 46 7.37 22.27 -5.45
C ASP A 46 6.81 21.63 -4.16
N LYS A 47 5.57 21.12 -4.19
CA LYS A 47 4.95 20.36 -3.09
C LYS A 47 4.91 18.85 -3.36
N VAL A 48 3.72 18.27 -3.32
CA VAL A 48 3.42 16.86 -3.56
C VAL A 48 2.42 16.76 -4.70
N SER A 49 2.37 15.63 -5.38
CA SER A 49 1.45 15.39 -6.49
C SER A 49 1.13 13.91 -6.61
N ALA A 50 0.05 13.58 -7.30
CA ALA A 50 -0.29 12.21 -7.68
C ALA A 50 -0.67 12.14 -9.15
N HIS A 51 -0.64 10.94 -9.72
CA HIS A 51 -1.05 10.76 -11.12
C HIS A 51 -2.56 10.91 -11.25
N TYR A 52 -3.31 10.32 -10.32
CA TYR A 52 -4.76 10.33 -10.34
C TYR A 52 -5.33 10.81 -9.01
N VAL A 53 -6.39 11.62 -9.08
CA VAL A 53 -7.27 11.94 -7.95
C VAL A 53 -8.67 11.44 -8.29
N ILE A 54 -9.35 10.78 -7.34
CA ILE A 54 -10.73 10.31 -7.52
C ILE A 54 -11.61 10.96 -6.46
N ASP A 55 -12.60 11.74 -6.91
CA ASP A 55 -13.52 12.41 -5.99
C ASP A 55 -14.55 11.44 -5.40
N LYS A 56 -15.33 11.91 -4.41
CA LYS A 56 -16.36 11.11 -3.73
C LYS A 56 -17.51 10.65 -4.65
N THR A 57 -17.66 11.24 -5.83
CA THR A 57 -18.67 10.89 -6.82
C THR A 57 -18.16 9.94 -7.91
N GLY A 58 -16.87 9.58 -7.86
CA GLY A 58 -16.24 8.68 -8.83
C GLY A 58 -15.60 9.37 -10.03
N ASN A 59 -15.57 10.70 -10.09
CA ASN A 59 -14.84 11.36 -11.17
C ASN A 59 -13.33 11.15 -10.99
N VAL A 60 -12.66 10.75 -12.07
CA VAL A 60 -11.23 10.49 -12.11
C VAL A 60 -10.51 11.63 -12.82
N TYR A 61 -9.53 12.23 -12.14
CA TYR A 61 -8.73 13.35 -12.64
C TYR A 61 -7.27 12.92 -12.79
N ASN A 62 -6.72 12.96 -13.99
CA ASN A 62 -5.30 12.74 -14.22
C ASN A 62 -4.54 14.06 -14.09
N LEU A 63 -3.68 14.19 -13.07
CA LEU A 63 -2.93 15.43 -12.79
C LEU A 63 -1.48 15.36 -13.28
N VAL A 64 -0.89 14.16 -13.28
CA VAL A 64 0.46 13.92 -13.79
C VAL A 64 0.39 12.79 -14.82
N PRO A 65 0.98 12.94 -16.02
CA PRO A 65 1.01 11.87 -17.00
C PRO A 65 1.69 10.61 -16.44
N ASP A 66 1.15 9.43 -16.73
CA ASP A 66 1.68 8.15 -16.24
C ASP A 66 3.18 7.92 -16.45
N THR A 67 3.75 8.52 -17.51
CA THR A 67 5.16 8.36 -17.90
C THR A 67 6.09 9.31 -17.15
N VAL A 68 5.57 10.11 -16.22
CA VAL A 68 6.31 11.11 -15.45
C VAL A 68 6.12 10.80 -13.98
N ALA A 69 7.21 10.81 -13.22
CA ALA A 69 7.16 10.54 -11.78
C ALA A 69 6.37 11.62 -11.02
N ALA A 70 5.19 11.28 -10.51
CA ALA A 70 4.51 12.09 -9.51
C ALA A 70 5.20 12.00 -8.13
N TRP A 71 4.99 12.99 -7.28
CA TRP A 71 5.62 13.09 -5.96
C TRP A 71 4.65 12.70 -4.84
N HIS A 72 4.23 11.44 -4.82
CA HIS A 72 3.20 10.94 -3.90
C HIS A 72 3.78 10.05 -2.78
N ALA A 73 4.70 9.15 -3.10
CA ALA A 73 5.19 8.14 -2.17
C ALA A 73 6.23 8.67 -1.19
N GLY A 74 7.16 9.53 -1.63
CA GLY A 74 8.26 10.01 -0.79
C GLY A 74 9.13 8.88 -0.21
N VAL A 75 9.74 9.12 0.96
CA VAL A 75 10.70 8.19 1.60
C VAL A 75 10.02 6.93 2.12
N GLY A 76 10.47 5.77 1.66
CA GLY A 76 10.03 4.46 2.14
C GLY A 76 10.90 3.39 1.51
N GLU A 77 10.63 2.13 1.82
CA GLU A 77 11.42 1.02 1.32
C GLU A 77 10.68 -0.31 1.39
N PHE A 78 11.01 -1.20 0.46
CA PHE A 78 10.68 -2.61 0.53
C PHE A 78 11.95 -3.43 0.67
N THR A 79 11.91 -4.47 1.51
CA THR A 79 13.01 -5.41 1.72
C THR A 79 13.47 -5.98 0.38
N LYS A 80 14.77 -5.86 0.09
CA LYS A 80 15.35 -6.37 -1.16
C LYS A 80 15.25 -7.90 -1.23
N GLY A 81 14.75 -8.42 -2.36
CA GLY A 81 14.56 -9.87 -2.55
C GLY A 81 13.25 -10.41 -1.97
N SER A 82 12.44 -9.55 -1.34
CA SER A 82 11.09 -9.88 -0.88
C SER A 82 10.11 -10.09 -2.04
N LYS A 83 8.88 -10.50 -1.72
CA LYS A 83 7.79 -10.58 -2.69
C LYS A 83 7.42 -9.21 -3.28
N PHE A 84 7.48 -8.13 -2.50
CA PHE A 84 7.24 -6.77 -2.99
C PHE A 84 8.39 -6.19 -3.82
N ASN A 85 9.63 -6.63 -3.61
CA ASN A 85 10.80 -6.12 -4.33
C ASN A 85 11.79 -7.25 -4.72
N PRO A 86 11.37 -8.21 -5.57
CA PRO A 86 12.10 -9.46 -5.79
C PRO A 86 13.46 -9.23 -6.47
N LYS A 87 13.54 -8.22 -7.34
CA LYS A 87 14.79 -7.85 -8.04
C LYS A 87 15.62 -6.82 -7.27
N GLY A 88 15.09 -6.26 -6.17
CA GLY A 88 15.76 -5.21 -5.42
C GLY A 88 15.94 -3.90 -6.19
N ARG A 89 15.09 -3.62 -7.19
CA ARG A 89 15.20 -2.45 -8.07
C ARG A 89 14.25 -1.32 -7.68
N ILE A 90 13.21 -1.62 -6.90
CA ILE A 90 12.29 -0.61 -6.39
C ILE A 90 12.99 0.13 -5.26
N ALA A 91 13.69 1.20 -5.61
CA ALA A 91 14.35 2.11 -4.68
C ALA A 91 13.50 3.35 -4.37
N SER A 92 12.47 3.62 -5.19
CA SER A 92 11.53 4.71 -4.99
C SER A 92 10.24 4.42 -5.73
N LEU A 93 9.10 4.41 -5.03
CA LEU A 93 7.80 4.26 -5.67
C LEU A 93 7.41 5.48 -6.52
N ASN A 94 7.90 6.69 -6.23
CA ASN A 94 7.68 7.83 -7.14
C ASN A 94 8.17 7.53 -8.57
N LEU A 95 9.23 6.71 -8.72
CA LEU A 95 9.82 6.38 -10.02
C LEU A 95 9.30 5.05 -10.61
N HIS A 96 8.63 4.22 -9.82
CA HIS A 96 8.24 2.85 -10.20
C HIS A 96 6.74 2.59 -10.09
N SER A 97 5.94 3.61 -9.77
CA SER A 97 4.53 3.44 -9.44
C SER A 97 3.63 4.53 -9.97
N ILE A 98 2.35 4.21 -10.04
CA ILE A 98 1.27 5.19 -10.17
C ILE A 98 0.63 5.41 -8.80
N GLY A 99 0.75 6.62 -8.25
CA GLY A 99 -0.04 7.09 -7.11
C GLY A 99 -1.48 7.47 -7.48
N ILE A 100 -2.45 6.87 -6.78
CA ILE A 100 -3.89 7.16 -6.88
C ILE A 100 -4.37 7.71 -5.53
N GLU A 101 -4.92 8.92 -5.55
CA GLU A 101 -5.39 9.66 -4.39
C GLU A 101 -6.93 9.67 -4.34
N ASN A 102 -7.49 9.05 -3.31
CA ASN A 102 -8.93 9.00 -3.12
C ASN A 102 -9.34 10.12 -2.16
N VAL A 103 -10.21 11.03 -2.60
CA VAL A 103 -10.73 12.12 -1.77
C VAL A 103 -11.52 11.53 -0.58
N ASN A 104 -10.89 11.53 0.60
CA ASN A 104 -11.40 10.92 1.82
C ASN A 104 -10.62 11.48 3.02
N THR A 105 -11.28 11.64 4.17
CA THR A 105 -10.65 12.17 5.39
C THR A 105 -9.72 11.18 6.09
N GLY A 106 -9.76 9.89 5.77
CA GLY A 106 -9.07 8.83 6.49
C GLY A 106 -9.84 8.29 7.70
N ASN A 107 -10.92 8.98 8.12
CA ASN A 107 -11.80 8.62 9.24
C ASN A 107 -13.25 8.35 8.78
N GLU A 108 -13.44 7.97 7.52
CA GLU A 108 -14.74 7.68 6.95
C GLU A 108 -14.64 6.57 5.91
N LEU A 109 -15.77 5.87 5.65
CA LEU A 109 -15.85 4.89 4.57
C LEU A 109 -15.68 5.56 3.20
N PHE A 110 -15.04 4.84 2.28
CA PHE A 110 -14.91 5.27 0.89
C PHE A 110 -16.24 5.04 0.15
N PRO A 111 -16.81 6.05 -0.53
CA PRO A 111 -18.01 5.88 -1.32
C PRO A 111 -17.87 4.79 -2.39
N GLU A 112 -18.95 4.02 -2.61
CA GLU A 112 -18.90 2.91 -3.57
C GLU A 112 -18.54 3.36 -4.99
N GLU A 113 -19.10 4.48 -5.47
CA GLU A 113 -18.82 4.98 -6.82
C GLU A 113 -17.36 5.42 -7.00
N GLN A 114 -16.75 5.95 -5.94
CA GLN A 114 -15.31 6.25 -5.90
C GLN A 114 -14.48 4.97 -6.06
N MET A 115 -14.83 3.93 -5.29
CA MET A 115 -14.12 2.65 -5.33
C MET A 115 -14.32 1.90 -6.64
N ARG A 116 -15.52 1.93 -7.24
CA ARG A 116 -15.77 1.38 -8.59
C ARG A 116 -14.89 2.04 -9.64
N SER A 117 -14.78 3.36 -9.60
CA SER A 117 -13.98 4.13 -10.56
C SER A 117 -12.48 3.84 -10.39
N ASN A 118 -12.01 3.71 -9.14
CA ASN A 118 -10.64 3.30 -8.85
C ASN A 118 -10.36 1.88 -9.37
N ALA A 119 -11.26 0.94 -9.09
CA ALA A 119 -11.14 -0.45 -9.51
C ALA A 119 -11.11 -0.57 -11.05
N TYR A 120 -11.97 0.17 -11.75
CA TYR A 120 -11.96 0.25 -13.21
C TYR A 120 -10.68 0.89 -13.76
N LEU A 121 -10.15 1.92 -13.09
CA LEU A 121 -8.86 2.52 -13.45
C LEU A 121 -7.71 1.51 -13.34
N LEU A 122 -7.72 0.61 -12.35
CA LEU A 122 -6.72 -0.46 -12.27
C LEU A 122 -6.73 -1.39 -13.48
N ASN A 123 -7.92 -1.76 -14.00
CA ASN A 123 -8.02 -2.55 -15.24
C ASN A 123 -7.32 -1.82 -16.39
N ILE A 124 -7.63 -0.53 -16.59
CA ILE A 124 -7.05 0.30 -17.67
C ILE A 124 -5.53 0.35 -17.54
N LEU A 125 -5.02 0.63 -16.33
CA LEU A 125 -3.59 0.75 -16.07
C LEU A 125 -2.89 -0.61 -16.25
N HIS A 126 -3.52 -1.70 -15.83
CA HIS A 126 -2.97 -3.04 -15.98
C HIS A 126 -2.90 -3.41 -17.47
N ASP A 127 -3.93 -3.10 -18.24
CA ASP A 127 -3.91 -3.36 -19.68
C ASP A 127 -2.85 -2.56 -20.43
N LYS A 128 -2.60 -1.33 -20.00
CA LYS A 128 -1.59 -0.46 -20.60
C LYS A 128 -0.16 -0.84 -20.20
N TYR A 129 0.08 -1.16 -18.92
CA TYR A 129 1.43 -1.29 -18.37
C TYR A 129 1.84 -2.70 -17.97
N LYS A 130 0.88 -3.63 -17.86
CA LYS A 130 1.11 -5.01 -17.41
C LYS A 130 1.97 -5.03 -16.13
N PHE A 131 1.61 -4.17 -15.18
CA PHE A 131 2.19 -4.13 -13.84
C PHE A 131 1.81 -5.40 -13.07
N ASN A 132 2.52 -5.74 -11.99
CA ASN A 132 2.16 -6.93 -11.22
C ASN A 132 0.87 -6.64 -10.42
N PRO A 133 -0.25 -7.32 -10.68
CA PRO A 133 -1.50 -7.06 -9.96
C PRO A 133 -1.38 -7.28 -8.45
N LEU A 134 -0.44 -8.11 -7.98
CA LEU A 134 -0.18 -8.30 -6.54
C LEU A 134 0.54 -7.11 -5.88
N LEU A 135 1.06 -6.14 -6.65
CA LEU A 135 1.73 -4.93 -6.16
C LEU A 135 0.82 -3.70 -6.22
N VAL A 136 -0.45 -3.88 -5.88
CA VAL A 136 -1.35 -2.79 -5.47
C VAL A 136 -1.24 -2.67 -3.97
N VAL A 137 -0.62 -1.59 -3.49
CA VAL A 137 -0.24 -1.41 -2.08
C VAL A 137 -0.79 -0.11 -1.52
N GLY A 138 -0.93 0.00 -0.21
CA GLY A 138 -1.18 1.28 0.46
C GLY A 138 0.10 2.10 0.63
N HIS A 139 -0.04 3.40 0.87
CA HIS A 139 1.11 4.22 1.26
C HIS A 139 1.71 3.72 2.58
N SER A 140 0.87 3.22 3.48
CA SER A 140 1.27 2.56 4.73
C SER A 140 2.19 1.36 4.52
N ASP A 141 2.10 0.64 3.40
CA ASP A 141 2.97 -0.52 3.14
C ASP A 141 4.37 -0.09 2.74
N TRP A 142 4.48 0.97 1.94
CA TRP A 142 5.76 1.51 1.49
C TRP A 142 6.49 2.27 2.59
N ALA A 143 5.74 2.99 3.42
CA ALA A 143 6.29 3.83 4.47
C ALA A 143 5.63 3.59 5.82
N PRO A 144 5.74 2.36 6.38
CA PRO A 144 5.27 2.07 7.73
C PRO A 144 5.84 3.06 8.75
N GLY A 145 5.04 3.42 9.75
CA GLY A 145 5.42 4.41 10.77
C GLY A 145 5.26 5.86 10.31
N ARG A 146 5.62 6.18 9.06
CA ARG A 146 5.45 7.52 8.48
C ARG A 146 4.05 7.76 7.93
N LYS A 147 3.41 6.74 7.37
CA LYS A 147 2.13 6.84 6.65
C LYS A 147 1.16 5.75 7.11
N ILE A 148 -0.13 6.09 7.09
CA ILE A 148 -1.24 5.24 7.54
C ILE A 148 -2.39 5.20 6.52
N ASP A 149 -2.24 5.90 5.40
CA ASP A 149 -3.19 5.91 4.29
C ASP A 149 -2.99 4.68 3.38
N PRO A 150 -4.08 4.13 2.79
CA PRO A 150 -5.41 4.71 2.66
C PRO A 150 -6.37 4.48 3.84
N SER A 151 -5.87 4.13 5.04
CA SER A 151 -6.63 3.84 6.27
C SER A 151 -7.34 2.48 6.28
N PRO A 152 -7.69 1.96 7.46
CA PRO A 152 -8.52 0.77 7.63
C PRO A 152 -9.89 0.83 6.96
N PHE A 153 -10.40 2.03 6.66
CA PHE A 153 -11.69 2.17 6.00
C PHE A 153 -11.63 1.88 4.50
N PHE A 154 -10.42 1.78 3.93
CA PHE A 154 -10.27 1.36 2.55
C PHE A 154 -10.70 -0.11 2.40
N PRO A 155 -11.67 -0.41 1.52
CA PRO A 155 -12.31 -1.72 1.46
C PRO A 155 -11.47 -2.70 0.64
N TRP A 156 -10.25 -2.99 1.09
CA TRP A 156 -9.25 -3.78 0.36
C TRP A 156 -9.78 -5.12 -0.16
N ALA A 157 -10.49 -5.90 0.68
CA ALA A 157 -11.02 -7.20 0.26
C ALA A 157 -12.07 -7.09 -0.84
N LYS A 158 -13.00 -6.12 -0.74
CA LYS A 158 -13.98 -5.83 -1.80
C LYS A 158 -13.34 -5.23 -3.06
N PHE A 159 -12.30 -4.40 -2.89
CA PHE A 159 -11.56 -3.72 -3.95
C PHE A 159 -10.70 -4.67 -4.78
N ALA A 160 -10.15 -5.69 -4.13
CA ALA A 160 -9.28 -6.69 -4.74
C ALA A 160 -10.00 -7.69 -5.66
N ARG A 161 -11.30 -7.89 -5.48
CA ARG A 161 -12.05 -8.99 -6.11
C ARG A 161 -12.63 -8.63 -7.47
N ALA A 162 -12.42 -9.53 -8.43
CA ALA A 162 -13.06 -9.51 -9.74
C ALA A 162 -14.60 -9.47 -9.65
N SER A 163 -15.18 -8.76 -10.60
CA SER A 163 -16.62 -8.57 -10.87
C SER A 163 -17.43 -9.84 -11.05
N HIS A 164 -16.79 -10.99 -11.29
CA HIS A 164 -17.46 -12.29 -11.33
C HIS A 164 -17.92 -12.78 -9.94
N SER A 165 -17.47 -12.13 -8.87
CA SER A 165 -18.08 -12.24 -7.55
C SER A 165 -19.22 -11.20 -7.43
N ALA A 166 -20.41 -11.61 -7.00
CA ALA A 166 -21.56 -10.71 -6.77
C ALA A 166 -21.31 -9.60 -5.71
N GLU A 167 -20.09 -9.53 -5.16
CA GLU A 167 -19.68 -8.67 -4.05
C GLU A 167 -18.60 -7.64 -4.40
N GLY A 168 -17.92 -7.74 -5.57
CA GLY A 168 -16.77 -6.89 -5.94
C GLY A 168 -17.14 -5.54 -6.59
N PHE A 169 -16.18 -4.63 -6.70
CA PHE A 169 -16.37 -3.29 -7.30
C PHE A 169 -16.26 -3.24 -8.85
N GLY A 170 -16.18 -4.39 -9.52
CA GLY A 170 -16.25 -4.41 -10.99
C GLY A 170 -14.91 -4.66 -11.71
N THR A 171 -13.84 -5.13 -11.05
CA THR A 171 -12.57 -5.42 -11.75
C THR A 171 -12.74 -6.61 -12.70
N GLU A 172 -12.06 -6.62 -13.85
CA GLU A 172 -12.13 -7.75 -14.79
C GLU A 172 -11.28 -8.93 -14.30
N MET A 173 -10.30 -8.63 -13.45
CA MET A 173 -9.43 -9.57 -12.78
C MET A 173 -9.21 -9.18 -11.33
N ASP A 174 -8.61 -10.10 -10.59
CA ASP A 174 -8.23 -9.95 -9.20
C ASP A 174 -6.97 -9.05 -9.07
N PHE A 175 -7.01 -8.08 -8.14
CA PHE A 175 -5.91 -7.15 -7.85
C PHE A 175 -5.52 -7.20 -6.37
N GLY A 176 -4.25 -6.93 -6.08
CA GLY A 176 -3.67 -7.03 -4.74
C GLY A 176 -3.60 -8.47 -4.25
N ALA A 177 -2.86 -8.69 -3.16
CA ALA A 177 -2.76 -10.02 -2.55
C ALA A 177 -4.03 -10.45 -1.79
N TRP A 178 -5.07 -9.60 -1.78
CA TRP A 178 -6.35 -9.83 -1.12
C TRP A 178 -7.33 -10.71 -1.89
N ALA A 179 -7.17 -10.79 -3.20
CA ALA A 179 -8.25 -11.27 -4.05
C ALA A 179 -8.62 -12.74 -3.83
N PHE A 180 -7.73 -13.51 -3.18
CA PHE A 180 -7.92 -14.94 -2.92
C PHE A 180 -7.91 -15.30 -1.43
N ILE A 181 -8.05 -14.32 -0.53
CA ILE A 181 -8.21 -14.60 0.90
C ILE A 181 -9.66 -15.06 1.15
N ASP A 182 -9.85 -16.29 1.66
CA ASP A 182 -11.18 -16.83 1.96
C ASP A 182 -11.79 -16.07 3.15
N LYS A 183 -13.03 -15.61 3.00
CA LYS A 183 -13.73 -14.71 3.94
C LYS A 183 -14.16 -15.39 5.26
N ARG A 184 -13.54 -16.51 5.64
CA ARG A 184 -14.06 -17.40 6.69
C ARG A 184 -13.06 -17.64 7.81
N SER A 185 -12.97 -16.68 8.73
CA SER A 185 -12.70 -17.02 10.13
C SER A 185 -13.08 -15.88 11.07
N ASN A 186 -13.67 -16.23 12.21
CA ASN A 186 -13.76 -15.35 13.37
C ASN A 186 -12.35 -14.86 13.71
N VAL A 187 -12.16 -13.54 13.76
CA VAL A 187 -10.90 -12.96 14.22
C VAL A 187 -10.85 -13.06 15.73
N ASP A 188 -9.95 -13.89 16.24
CA ASP A 188 -9.54 -13.81 17.64
C ASP A 188 -8.62 -12.59 17.79
N ILE A 189 -9.11 -11.56 18.48
CA ILE A 189 -8.44 -10.27 18.61
C ILE A 189 -7.56 -10.35 19.85
N ILE A 190 -6.26 -10.59 19.63
CA ILE A 190 -5.26 -10.60 20.71
C ILE A 190 -4.07 -9.79 20.21
N SER A 191 -3.64 -8.76 20.95
CA SER A 191 -2.42 -8.04 20.59
C SER A 191 -1.21 -8.96 20.69
N TRP A 192 -0.21 -8.81 19.83
CA TRP A 192 0.99 -9.65 19.93
C TRP A 192 1.67 -9.46 21.30
N GLN A 193 1.60 -8.26 21.88
CA GLN A 193 2.02 -8.01 23.27
C GLN A 193 1.22 -8.83 24.29
N GLN A 194 -0.09 -9.01 24.11
CA GLN A 194 -0.91 -9.89 24.94
C GLN A 194 -0.58 -11.37 24.69
N ILE A 195 -0.27 -11.77 23.45
CA ILE A 195 0.24 -13.12 23.16
C ILE A 195 1.53 -13.35 23.94
N LEU A 196 2.48 -12.42 23.86
CA LEU A 196 3.73 -12.45 24.61
C LEU A 196 3.48 -12.52 26.12
N ALA A 197 2.60 -11.68 26.66
CA ALA A 197 2.29 -11.65 28.09
C ALA A 197 1.53 -12.90 28.59
N SER A 198 0.78 -13.57 27.71
CA SER A 198 0.04 -14.80 28.02
C SER A 198 0.90 -16.07 27.99
N GLN A 199 2.11 -15.99 27.42
CA GLN A 199 3.04 -17.10 27.28
C GLN A 199 4.25 -16.87 28.19
N SER A 200 4.53 -17.81 29.12
CA SER A 200 5.70 -17.69 30.00
C SER A 200 6.94 -18.36 29.40
N LYS A 201 7.92 -17.54 29.01
CA LYS A 201 9.39 -17.75 28.89
C LYS A 201 9.93 -16.83 27.78
N ASP A 202 10.97 -16.05 28.07
CA ASP A 202 11.66 -15.13 27.13
C ASP A 202 12.06 -15.79 25.79
N GLU A 203 12.28 -17.10 25.78
CA GLU A 203 12.61 -17.90 24.60
C GLU A 203 11.43 -18.03 23.61
N VAL A 204 10.20 -18.13 24.12
CA VAL A 204 8.99 -18.20 23.30
C VAL A 204 8.67 -16.84 22.68
N GLU A 205 8.86 -15.77 23.45
CA GLU A 205 8.71 -14.39 22.99
C GLU A 205 9.67 -14.06 21.83
N SER A 206 10.94 -14.39 22.00
CA SER A 206 11.96 -14.17 20.97
C SER A 206 11.72 -15.00 19.71
N THR A 207 11.21 -16.23 19.84
CA THR A 207 10.88 -17.10 18.70
C THR A 207 9.70 -16.58 17.89
N LEU A 208 8.57 -16.22 18.54
CA LEU A 208 7.39 -15.71 17.86
C LEU A 208 7.71 -14.39 17.13
N LYS A 209 8.42 -13.48 17.81
CA LYS A 209 8.83 -12.21 17.22
C LYS A 209 9.71 -12.40 15.98
N ALA A 210 10.68 -13.29 16.05
CA ALA A 210 11.55 -13.61 14.91
C ALA A 210 10.77 -14.21 13.73
N ASP A 211 9.77 -15.03 14.00
CA ASP A 211 8.89 -15.61 12.98
C ASP A 211 8.05 -14.54 12.27
N ILE A 212 7.38 -13.67 13.01
CA ILE A 212 6.59 -12.55 12.44
C ILE A 212 7.50 -11.62 11.62
N GLN A 213 8.66 -11.27 12.18
CA GLN A 213 9.66 -10.45 11.49
C GLN A 213 10.12 -11.07 10.18
N SER A 214 10.39 -12.38 10.18
CA SER A 214 10.79 -13.14 8.98
C SER A 214 9.69 -13.14 7.92
N LYS A 215 8.44 -13.38 8.31
CA LYS A 215 7.27 -13.36 7.41
C LYS A 215 7.06 -11.98 6.78
N LEU A 216 7.02 -10.93 7.59
CA LEU A 216 6.83 -9.55 7.09
C LEU A 216 8.00 -9.10 6.20
N SER A 217 9.24 -9.46 6.54
CA SER A 217 10.41 -9.18 5.71
C SER A 217 10.38 -9.92 4.37
N THR A 218 9.92 -11.16 4.39
CA THR A 218 9.73 -11.98 3.18
C THR A 218 8.65 -11.39 2.28
N LEU A 219 7.55 -10.89 2.86
CA LEU A 219 6.50 -10.21 2.11
C LEU A 219 7.02 -8.91 1.48
N GLY A 220 7.65 -8.04 2.28
CA GLY A 220 8.25 -6.82 1.74
C GLY A 220 8.51 -5.71 2.73
N TYR A 221 8.04 -5.80 3.96
CA TYR A 221 8.26 -4.78 4.97
C TYR A 221 9.70 -4.81 5.48
N VAL A 222 10.25 -3.66 5.87
CA VAL A 222 11.54 -3.61 6.57
C VAL A 222 11.28 -3.65 8.07
N CYS A 223 11.78 -4.69 8.74
CA CYS A 223 11.50 -4.99 10.15
C CYS A 223 12.79 -5.21 10.97
N ASP A 224 13.85 -4.43 10.73
CA ASP A 224 15.16 -4.60 11.38
C ASP A 224 15.25 -4.04 12.81
N THR A 225 14.20 -3.36 13.29
CA THR A 225 14.05 -2.90 14.67
C THR A 225 12.66 -3.20 15.22
N ASP A 226 12.51 -3.21 16.54
CA ASP A 226 11.22 -3.45 17.21
C ASP A 226 10.16 -2.44 16.78
N GLN A 227 10.53 -1.16 16.67
CA GLN A 227 9.62 -0.12 16.22
C GLN A 227 9.16 -0.36 14.78
N LYS A 228 10.09 -0.71 13.88
CA LYS A 228 9.76 -1.00 12.48
C LYS A 228 8.92 -2.28 12.34
N LEU A 229 9.14 -3.28 13.19
CA LEU A 229 8.27 -4.46 13.25
C LEU A 229 6.84 -4.08 13.66
N GLN A 230 6.67 -3.24 14.70
CA GLN A 230 5.35 -2.76 15.11
C GLN A 230 4.67 -1.93 14.02
N ASP A 231 5.42 -1.04 13.37
CA ASP A 231 4.93 -0.23 12.25
C ASP A 231 4.49 -1.11 11.06
N ALA A 232 5.27 -2.15 10.75
CA ALA A 232 4.93 -3.11 9.71
C ALA A 232 3.68 -3.95 10.05
N ILE A 233 3.51 -4.37 11.31
CA ILE A 233 2.30 -5.06 11.77
C ILE A 233 1.08 -4.14 11.60
N LEU A 234 1.19 -2.87 11.99
CA LEU A 234 0.09 -1.90 11.80
C LEU A 234 -0.25 -1.72 10.32
N ALA A 235 0.76 -1.51 9.47
CA ALA A 235 0.56 -1.37 8.02
C ALA A 235 -0.09 -2.64 7.43
N PHE A 236 0.38 -3.82 7.83
CA PHE A 236 -0.21 -5.09 7.45
C PHE A 236 -1.66 -5.20 7.90
N ASN A 237 -2.01 -4.77 9.11
CA ASN A 237 -3.40 -4.80 9.58
C ASN A 237 -4.29 -3.77 8.86
N ILE A 238 -3.77 -2.58 8.56
CA ILE A 238 -4.49 -1.57 7.76
C ILE A 238 -4.82 -2.13 6.38
N HIS A 239 -3.87 -2.82 5.75
CA HIS A 239 -4.10 -3.41 4.44
C HIS A 239 -4.91 -4.69 4.54
N TYR A 240 -4.37 -5.70 5.22
CA TYR A 240 -4.83 -7.09 5.24
C TYR A 240 -5.77 -7.47 6.39
N GLY A 241 -6.07 -6.56 7.31
CA GLY A 241 -7.07 -6.74 8.37
C GLY A 241 -8.29 -5.82 8.28
N SER A 242 -8.32 -4.87 7.34
CA SER A 242 -9.22 -3.71 7.29
C SER A 242 -10.70 -4.02 7.61
N GLU A 243 -11.31 -4.98 6.91
CA GLU A 243 -12.74 -5.30 7.08
C GLU A 243 -13.09 -5.83 8.48
N GLU A 244 -12.13 -6.41 9.19
CA GLU A 244 -12.34 -6.96 10.53
C GLU A 244 -11.90 -5.97 11.62
N ILE A 245 -10.83 -5.21 11.40
CA ILE A 245 -10.35 -4.23 12.39
C ILE A 245 -11.35 -3.10 12.63
N VAL A 246 -12.08 -2.68 11.59
CA VAL A 246 -13.10 -1.62 11.74
C VAL A 246 -14.30 -2.08 12.57
N LYS A 247 -14.47 -3.40 12.78
CA LYS A 247 -15.57 -4.00 13.58
C LYS A 247 -15.18 -4.20 15.05
N LEU A 248 -13.93 -3.91 15.43
CA LEU A 248 -13.46 -4.11 16.80
C LEU A 248 -14.17 -3.18 17.78
N PRO A 249 -14.45 -3.65 19.01
CA PRO A 249 -14.86 -2.76 20.09
C PRO A 249 -13.85 -1.63 20.27
N HIS A 250 -14.33 -0.39 20.42
CA HIS A 250 -13.48 0.80 20.58
C HIS A 250 -12.50 1.07 19.43
N PHE A 251 -12.75 0.51 18.23
CA PHE A 251 -11.91 0.76 17.05
C PHE A 251 -11.72 2.25 16.79
N GLU A 252 -12.79 3.05 16.80
CA GLU A 252 -12.70 4.50 16.53
C GLU A 252 -11.82 5.22 17.55
N ASP A 253 -11.90 4.89 18.84
CA ASP A 253 -11.05 5.48 19.89
C ASP A 253 -9.56 5.16 19.64
N HIS A 254 -9.28 3.93 19.22
CA HIS A 254 -7.93 3.46 18.92
C HIS A 254 -7.39 4.09 17.63
N TRP A 255 -8.23 4.13 16.59
CA TRP A 255 -7.88 4.70 15.30
C TRP A 255 -7.65 6.21 15.40
N ASN A 256 -8.49 6.94 16.13
CA ASN A 256 -8.31 8.38 16.32
C ASN A 256 -6.97 8.71 16.99
N LYS A 257 -6.52 7.93 17.99
CA LYS A 257 -5.19 8.09 18.58
C LYS A 257 -4.07 7.90 17.56
N ILE A 258 -4.19 6.90 16.69
CA ILE A 258 -3.22 6.64 15.63
C ILE A 258 -3.24 7.76 14.58
N TYR A 259 -4.42 8.19 14.18
CA TYR A 259 -4.67 9.19 13.15
C TYR A 259 -4.20 10.59 13.57
N GLU A 260 -4.41 10.95 14.84
CA GLU A 260 -3.97 12.24 15.41
C GLU A 260 -2.49 12.24 15.83
N SER A 261 -1.86 11.07 15.92
CA SER A 261 -0.46 10.98 16.33
C SER A 261 0.52 11.42 15.23
N ASN A 262 1.41 12.34 15.60
CA ASN A 262 2.51 12.78 14.75
C ASN A 262 3.72 11.83 14.76
N THR A 263 3.77 10.82 15.64
CA THR A 263 4.91 9.88 15.77
C THR A 263 4.43 8.44 15.96
N SER A 264 5.17 7.47 15.42
CA SER A 264 4.84 6.05 15.58
C SER A 264 4.95 5.56 17.02
N GLU A 265 5.83 6.16 17.83
CA GLU A 265 6.04 5.84 19.25
C GLU A 265 4.77 6.00 20.12
N ASN A 266 3.82 6.83 19.69
CA ASN A 266 2.56 7.07 20.42
C ASN A 266 1.38 6.24 19.88
N ARG A 267 1.62 5.31 18.95
CA ARG A 267 0.57 4.47 18.35
C ARG A 267 0.36 3.19 19.16
N GLU A 268 -0.49 3.25 20.18
CA GLU A 268 -1.27 2.09 20.66
C GLU A 268 -2.65 2.10 19.96
N PRO A 269 -3.47 1.04 19.85
CA PRO A 269 -3.35 -0.40 20.11
C PRO A 269 -3.80 -1.29 18.91
N LEU A 270 -3.71 -0.83 17.64
CA LEU A 270 -4.02 -1.68 16.47
C LEU A 270 -2.84 -2.56 15.99
N VAL A 271 -1.79 -2.65 16.83
CA VAL A 271 -0.67 -3.56 16.61
C VAL A 271 -1.02 -4.91 17.24
N TYR A 272 -1.70 -5.75 16.47
CA TYR A 272 -2.01 -7.12 16.87
C TYR A 272 -1.53 -8.11 15.82
N TRP A 273 -1.17 -9.30 16.27
CA TRP A 273 -0.87 -10.43 15.40
C TRP A 273 -1.57 -11.63 16.00
N SER A 274 -2.25 -12.41 15.18
CA SER A 274 -3.07 -13.56 15.60
C SER A 274 -2.93 -14.69 14.59
N ASP A 275 -3.52 -15.85 14.90
CA ASP A 275 -3.64 -16.96 13.95
C ASP A 275 -4.34 -16.54 12.65
N THR A 276 -5.19 -15.51 12.69
CA THR A 276 -5.80 -14.93 11.48
C THR A 276 -4.76 -14.27 10.59
N ASN A 277 -3.84 -13.50 11.17
CA ASN A 277 -2.75 -12.87 10.43
C ASN A 277 -1.84 -13.93 9.79
N ASP A 278 -1.55 -15.02 10.50
CA ASP A 278 -0.74 -16.12 9.96
C ASP A 278 -1.42 -16.84 8.80
N LYS A 279 -2.73 -17.08 8.88
CA LYS A 279 -3.51 -17.66 7.78
C LYS A 279 -3.50 -16.76 6.55
N ILE A 280 -3.78 -15.47 6.75
CA ILE A 280 -3.75 -14.45 5.70
C ILE A 280 -2.37 -14.39 5.04
N MET A 281 -1.29 -14.35 5.84
CA MET A 281 0.08 -14.35 5.35
C MET A 281 0.39 -15.59 4.50
N GLY A 282 -0.05 -16.77 4.95
CA GLY A 282 0.10 -18.02 4.20
C GLY A 282 -0.61 -17.98 2.85
N GLU A 283 -1.84 -17.45 2.80
CA GLU A 283 -2.60 -17.29 1.56
C GLU A 283 -1.94 -16.29 0.60
N ILE A 284 -1.41 -15.17 1.13
CA ILE A 284 -0.65 -14.19 0.36
C ILE A 284 0.59 -14.85 -0.26
N PHE A 285 1.37 -15.62 0.51
CA PHE A 285 2.56 -16.30 -0.01
C PHE A 285 2.23 -17.30 -1.10
N ASN A 286 1.18 -18.10 -0.92
CA ASN A 286 0.72 -19.03 -1.95
C ASN A 286 0.40 -18.33 -3.27
N GLN A 287 -0.18 -17.12 -3.24
CA GLN A 287 -0.45 -16.33 -4.44
C GLN A 287 0.82 -15.84 -5.11
N PHE A 288 1.76 -15.29 -4.34
CA PHE A 288 3.05 -14.84 -4.88
C PHE A 288 3.90 -15.98 -5.43
N ASP A 289 3.73 -17.20 -4.93
CA ASP A 289 4.43 -18.39 -5.43
C ASP A 289 3.75 -18.99 -6.68
N ALA A 290 2.47 -18.69 -6.92
CA ALA A 290 1.71 -19.15 -8.07
C ALA A 290 1.78 -18.20 -9.30
N ALA A 291 2.16 -16.93 -9.11
CA ALA A 291 2.24 -15.88 -10.13
C ALA A 291 3.58 -15.85 -10.87
#